data_AF-A0AAV0V298-F1
#
_entry.id   AF-A0AAV0V298-F1
#
_cell.length_a   1.000
_cell.length_b   1.000
_cell.length_c   1.000
_cell.angle_alpha   90.00
_cell.angle_beta   90.00
_cell.angle_gamma   90.00
#
_symmetry.space_group_name_H-M   'P 1'
#
loop_
_entity.id
_entity.type
_entity.pdbx_description
1 polymer ?
#
loop_
_entity_poly.entity_id
_entity_poly.type
_entity_poly.pdbx_seq_one_letter_code
_entity_poly.pdbx_strand_id
1 'polypeptide(L)'
;MGKFHGQKTVVPLHSTESKVAICIIGWYVTSLLTLWTNRYVVAKLRVDSNFLSLAQLSMSVAGGLGSEIYLVGWTICKSGLRQVLDNGLKDMVLLAGARVLTVLLGLTALKYIAVSFTQTIKSSAPFFTVLLTSFLLGQSTTWKVNCSLIPIVMGLIFCSLSDSSFHVIGFVAALLSNCVDCIQNVVTKRLFNRSYSTSQLQFYTSLIAVVMQLMYIVYNWLASPPATVREFSETDRSAAFVFLVLILDGTCFYIQSAFAYALMSMVSPVTHSVINCVKRAMLVFLSIYHYGEDVTSLNWSGMVLVIVGVYGFNAASRLERENLSAKGLIAASAIVETSTIDALFEIRIGGKR
;
A
#
# COMPACT_ATOMS: atom_id res chain seq x y z
N MET A 1 -20.03 -9.78 51.25
CA MET A 1 -19.28 -10.66 50.32
C MET A 1 -19.59 -10.20 48.90
N GLY A 2 -18.71 -9.81 48.00
CA GLY A 2 -17.26 -9.69 47.92
C GLY A 2 -16.96 -9.10 46.53
N LYS A 3 -16.05 -8.12 46.46
CA LYS A 3 -15.77 -7.22 45.33
C LYS A 3 -15.34 -7.96 44.04
N PHE A 4 -15.96 -7.66 42.90
CA PHE A 4 -15.36 -7.81 41.57
C PHE A 4 -14.94 -6.42 41.07
N HIS A 5 -13.75 -5.98 41.50
CA HIS A 5 -13.08 -4.82 40.92
C HIS A 5 -12.32 -5.26 39.67
N GLY A 6 -12.47 -4.47 38.60
CA GLY A 6 -11.91 -4.74 37.28
C GLY A 6 -10.40 -4.93 37.30
N GLN A 7 -9.98 -6.09 36.83
CA GLN A 7 -8.61 -6.35 36.44
C GLN A 7 -8.45 -5.85 34.99
N LYS A 8 -8.20 -4.55 34.82
CA LYS A 8 -7.54 -4.06 33.60
C LYS A 8 -6.13 -4.66 33.62
N THR A 9 -5.91 -5.68 32.81
CA THR A 9 -4.59 -6.25 32.56
C THR A 9 -3.70 -5.14 32.01
N VAL A 10 -2.85 -4.59 32.87
CA VAL A 10 -1.76 -3.70 32.47
C VAL A 10 -0.76 -4.57 31.71
N VAL A 11 -0.91 -4.61 30.38
CA VAL A 11 0.09 -5.19 29.49
C VAL A 11 1.37 -4.37 29.67
N PRO A 12 2.53 -4.97 29.98
CA PRO A 12 3.75 -4.22 30.23
C PRO A 12 4.13 -3.43 28.98
N LEU A 13 4.31 -2.10 29.11
CA LEU A 13 4.62 -1.18 27.99
C LEU A 13 5.80 -1.67 27.14
N HIS A 14 6.83 -2.26 27.76
CA HIS A 14 8.01 -2.81 27.08
C HIS A 14 7.68 -3.96 26.11
N SER A 15 6.63 -4.75 26.38
CA SER A 15 6.17 -5.81 25.47
C SER A 15 5.51 -5.22 24.22
N THR A 16 4.83 -4.09 24.33
CA THR A 16 4.12 -3.47 23.20
C THR A 16 5.09 -2.81 22.23
N GLU A 17 6.10 -2.10 22.75
CA GLU A 17 7.16 -1.50 21.91
C GLU A 17 7.97 -2.57 21.16
N SER A 18 8.32 -3.67 21.85
CA SER A 18 9.02 -4.80 21.25
C SER A 18 8.19 -5.44 20.12
N LYS A 19 6.87 -5.59 20.31
CA LYS A 19 5.96 -6.09 19.26
C LYS A 19 5.89 -5.16 18.06
N VAL A 20 5.80 -3.86 18.28
CA VAL A 20 5.80 -2.87 17.20
C VAL A 20 7.13 -2.90 16.43
N ALA A 21 8.27 -2.97 17.12
CA ALA A 21 9.58 -3.06 16.48
C ALA A 21 9.73 -4.32 15.60
N ILE A 22 9.33 -5.49 16.11
CA ILE A 22 9.32 -6.74 15.33
C ILE A 22 8.42 -6.61 14.10
N CYS A 23 7.26 -5.99 14.25
CA CYS A 23 6.32 -5.75 13.15
C CYS A 23 6.91 -4.83 12.07
N ILE A 24 7.64 -3.77 12.46
CA ILE A 24 8.35 -2.87 11.54
C ILE A 24 9.43 -3.64 10.76
N ILE A 25 10.30 -4.37 11.47
CA ILE A 25 11.39 -5.13 10.84
C ILE A 25 10.83 -6.19 9.90
N GLY A 26 9.82 -6.94 10.35
CA GLY A 26 9.12 -7.94 9.54
C GLY A 26 8.50 -7.32 8.29
N TRP A 27 7.86 -6.15 8.42
CA TRP A 27 7.29 -5.43 7.29
C TRP A 27 8.35 -4.98 6.28
N TYR A 28 9.51 -4.53 6.74
CA TYR A 28 10.59 -4.04 5.87
C TYR A 28 11.23 -5.20 5.10
N VAL A 29 11.57 -6.27 5.81
CA VAL A 29 12.18 -7.47 5.22
C VAL A 29 11.24 -8.10 4.20
N THR A 30 9.97 -8.30 4.55
CA THR A 30 8.98 -8.86 3.62
C THR A 30 8.68 -7.93 2.44
N SER A 31 8.69 -6.60 2.65
CA SER A 31 8.60 -5.62 1.56
C SER A 31 9.77 -5.72 0.58
N LEU A 32 10.98 -5.91 1.10
CA LEU A 32 12.19 -6.04 0.29
C LEU A 32 12.19 -7.35 -0.51
N LEU A 33 11.88 -8.47 0.14
CA LEU A 33 11.77 -9.78 -0.51
C LEU A 33 10.71 -9.78 -1.60
N THR A 34 9.54 -9.18 -1.33
CA THR A 34 8.46 -9.04 -2.31
C THR A 34 8.91 -8.15 -3.47
N LEU A 35 9.64 -7.05 -3.21
CA LEU A 35 10.17 -6.20 -4.28
C LEU A 35 11.19 -6.94 -5.17
N TRP A 36 12.11 -7.66 -4.55
CA TRP A 36 13.12 -8.43 -5.28
C TRP A 36 12.50 -9.55 -6.10
N THR A 37 11.59 -10.31 -5.51
CA THR A 37 10.94 -11.43 -6.19
C THR A 37 10.02 -10.92 -7.31
N ASN A 38 9.27 -9.85 -7.10
CA ASN A 38 8.47 -9.22 -8.17
C ASN A 38 9.30 -8.82 -9.38
N ARG A 39 10.39 -8.08 -9.17
CA ARG A 39 11.26 -7.67 -10.28
C ARG A 39 11.95 -8.89 -10.90
N TYR A 40 12.34 -9.89 -10.12
CA TYR A 40 12.91 -11.14 -10.63
C TYR A 40 11.93 -11.88 -11.56
N VAL A 41 10.67 -12.05 -11.13
CA VAL A 41 9.64 -12.73 -11.90
C VAL A 41 9.30 -11.97 -13.18
N VAL A 42 9.12 -10.65 -13.08
CA VAL A 42 8.73 -9.82 -14.24
C VAL A 42 9.88 -9.64 -15.23
N ALA A 43 11.10 -9.38 -14.75
CA ALA A 43 12.23 -9.07 -15.63
C ALA A 43 12.99 -10.31 -16.13
N LYS A 44 13.16 -11.36 -15.31
CA LYS A 44 13.92 -12.56 -15.70
C LYS A 44 13.03 -13.71 -16.15
N LEU A 45 11.93 -13.99 -15.44
CA LEU A 45 11.03 -15.10 -15.81
C LEU A 45 9.97 -14.68 -16.84
N ARG A 46 9.81 -13.37 -17.13
CA ARG A 46 8.85 -12.81 -18.09
C ARG A 46 7.42 -13.35 -17.92
N VAL A 47 7.06 -13.77 -16.71
CA VAL A 47 5.71 -14.24 -16.38
C VAL A 47 4.75 -13.06 -16.48
N ASP A 48 3.56 -13.27 -17.03
CA ASP A 48 2.58 -12.19 -17.13
C ASP A 48 2.22 -11.64 -15.75
N SER A 49 2.14 -10.31 -15.66
CA SER A 49 1.75 -9.59 -14.45
C SER A 49 0.42 -10.05 -13.88
N ASN A 50 -0.48 -10.56 -14.72
CA ASN A 50 -1.79 -11.08 -14.33
C ASN A 50 -1.71 -12.40 -13.53
N PHE A 51 -0.80 -13.30 -13.89
CA PHE A 51 -0.60 -14.55 -13.15
C PHE A 51 0.13 -14.29 -11.83
N LEU A 52 1.11 -13.39 -11.84
CA LEU A 52 1.82 -12.97 -10.63
C LEU A 52 0.87 -12.28 -9.64
N SER A 53 0.04 -11.34 -10.09
CA SER A 53 -0.94 -10.69 -9.22
C SER A 53 -1.99 -11.67 -8.69
N LEU A 54 -2.44 -12.64 -9.50
CA LEU A 54 -3.35 -13.70 -9.05
C LEU A 54 -2.70 -14.59 -7.98
N ALA A 55 -1.43 -14.95 -8.13
CA ALA A 55 -0.69 -15.71 -7.12
C ALA A 55 -0.56 -14.93 -5.81
N GLN A 56 -0.23 -13.63 -5.87
CA GLN A 56 -0.15 -12.76 -4.69
C GLN A 56 -1.47 -12.60 -3.95
N LEU A 57 -2.56 -12.37 -4.69
CA LEU A 57 -3.89 -12.21 -4.12
C LEU A 57 -4.45 -13.53 -3.58
N SER A 58 -4.23 -14.64 -4.27
CA SER A 58 -4.68 -15.97 -3.81
C SER A 58 -3.94 -16.41 -2.54
N MET A 59 -2.63 -16.19 -2.45
CA MET A 59 -1.87 -16.42 -1.21
C MET A 59 -2.32 -15.50 -0.08
N SER A 60 -2.74 -14.26 -0.41
CA SER A 60 -3.34 -13.36 0.59
C SER A 60 -4.66 -13.88 1.17
N VAL A 61 -5.47 -14.55 0.35
CA VAL A 61 -6.71 -15.22 0.80
C VAL A 61 -6.38 -16.42 1.67
N ALA A 62 -5.46 -17.30 1.23
CA ALA A 62 -5.09 -18.50 1.97
C ALA A 62 -4.50 -18.15 3.35
N GLY A 63 -3.57 -17.18 3.39
CA GLY A 63 -3.00 -16.67 4.64
C GLY A 63 -4.06 -16.00 5.52
N GLY A 64 -4.91 -15.15 4.93
CA GLY A 64 -6.00 -14.46 5.64
C GLY A 64 -6.97 -15.44 6.30
N LEU A 65 -7.41 -16.45 5.55
CA LEU A 65 -8.26 -17.53 6.05
C LEU A 65 -7.59 -18.28 7.20
N GLY A 66 -6.33 -18.66 7.04
CA GLY A 66 -5.56 -19.35 8.07
C GLY A 66 -5.46 -18.54 9.37
N SER A 67 -5.20 -17.23 9.25
CA SER A 67 -5.11 -16.34 10.41
C SER A 67 -6.46 -16.13 11.12
N GLU A 68 -7.56 -16.01 10.37
CA GLU A 68 -8.91 -15.86 10.94
C GLU A 68 -9.39 -17.14 11.62
N ILE A 69 -9.16 -18.30 11.01
CA ILE A 69 -9.51 -19.59 11.60
C ILE A 69 -8.74 -19.80 12.91
N TYR A 70 -7.45 -19.47 12.92
CA TYR A 70 -6.59 -19.64 14.10
C TYR A 70 -6.97 -18.69 15.25
N LEU A 71 -7.29 -17.42 14.96
CA LEU A 71 -7.52 -16.41 15.99
C LEU A 71 -8.96 -16.33 16.50
N VAL A 72 -9.95 -16.52 15.62
CA VAL A 72 -11.36 -16.17 15.89
C VAL A 72 -12.28 -17.40 15.80
N GLY A 73 -11.87 -18.42 15.05
CA GLY A 73 -12.67 -19.62 14.83
C GLY A 73 -13.74 -19.45 13.74
N TRP A 74 -14.11 -20.57 13.11
CA TRP A 74 -14.92 -20.63 11.89
C TRP A 74 -16.31 -19.99 12.00
N THR A 75 -16.96 -20.11 13.17
CA THR A 75 -18.33 -19.63 13.40
C THR A 75 -18.45 -18.11 13.39
N ILE A 76 -17.47 -17.41 13.97
CA ILE A 76 -17.43 -15.95 14.01
C ILE A 76 -17.03 -15.39 12.64
N CYS A 77 -16.13 -16.06 11.91
CA CYS A 77 -15.79 -15.70 10.53
C CYS A 77 -17.02 -15.69 9.60
N LYS A 78 -17.94 -16.67 9.77
CA LYS A 78 -19.19 -16.71 8.99
C LYS A 78 -20.14 -15.56 9.35
N SER A 79 -20.24 -15.19 10.62
CA SER A 79 -21.07 -14.06 11.06
C SER A 79 -20.51 -12.72 10.57
N GLY A 80 -19.18 -12.54 10.62
CA GLY A 80 -18.50 -11.35 10.12
C GLY A 80 -18.69 -11.15 8.61
N LEU A 81 -18.68 -12.25 7.83
CA LEU A 81 -18.91 -12.19 6.40
C LEU A 81 -20.32 -11.68 6.08
N ARG A 82 -21.32 -12.12 6.84
CA ARG A 82 -22.72 -11.68 6.67
C ARG A 82 -22.87 -10.19 6.98
N GLN A 83 -22.20 -9.70 8.03
CA GLN A 83 -22.20 -8.28 8.40
C GLN A 83 -21.50 -7.41 7.35
N VAL A 84 -20.42 -7.90 6.72
CA VAL A 84 -19.76 -7.22 5.61
C VAL A 84 -20.66 -7.15 4.38
N LEU A 85 -21.36 -8.24 4.07
CA LEU A 85 -22.25 -8.32 2.91
C LEU A 85 -23.43 -7.33 3.02
N ASP A 86 -24.01 -7.18 4.21
CA ASP A 86 -25.20 -6.33 4.42
C ASP A 86 -24.86 -4.83 4.48
N ASN A 87 -23.76 -4.44 5.15
CA ASN A 87 -23.51 -3.02 5.48
C ASN A 87 -22.19 -2.44 4.94
N GLY A 88 -21.26 -3.28 4.48
CA GLY A 88 -19.88 -2.88 4.14
C GLY A 88 -19.42 -3.19 2.71
N LEU A 89 -20.25 -3.87 1.91
CA LEU A 89 -19.82 -4.46 0.64
C LEU A 89 -19.26 -3.43 -0.34
N LYS A 90 -19.90 -2.26 -0.47
CA LYS A 90 -19.46 -1.21 -1.42
C LYS A 90 -18.05 -0.69 -1.11
N ASP A 91 -17.78 -0.41 0.16
CA ASP A 91 -16.47 0.10 0.58
C ASP A 91 -15.40 -1.00 0.47
N MET A 92 -15.76 -2.26 0.74
CA MET A 92 -14.86 -3.42 0.58
C MET A 92 -14.53 -3.72 -0.89
N VAL A 93 -15.51 -3.65 -1.78
CA VAL A 93 -15.32 -3.84 -3.23
C VAL A 93 -14.43 -2.73 -3.79
N LEU A 94 -14.66 -1.48 -3.39
CA LEU A 94 -13.79 -0.36 -3.77
C LEU A 94 -12.35 -0.59 -3.30
N LEU A 95 -12.17 -1.02 -2.04
CA LEU A 95 -10.86 -1.29 -1.48
C LEU A 95 -10.14 -2.44 -2.20
N ALA A 96 -10.87 -3.52 -2.49
CA ALA A 96 -10.36 -4.66 -3.22
C ALA A 96 -9.99 -4.29 -4.67
N GLY A 97 -10.79 -3.44 -5.34
CA GLY A 97 -10.52 -2.97 -6.69
C GLY A 97 -9.26 -2.09 -6.73
N ALA A 98 -9.12 -1.18 -5.76
CA ALA A 98 -7.91 -0.39 -5.59
C ALA A 98 -6.68 -1.28 -5.36
N ARG A 99 -6.79 -2.31 -4.51
CA ARG A 99 -5.72 -3.28 -4.24
C ARG A 99 -5.27 -4.02 -5.50
N VAL A 100 -6.21 -4.53 -6.31
CA VAL A 100 -5.91 -5.20 -7.59
C VAL A 100 -5.17 -4.24 -8.53
N LEU A 101 -5.71 -3.03 -8.70
CA LEU A 101 -5.18 -2.04 -9.62
C LEU A 101 -3.79 -1.57 -9.20
N THR A 102 -3.56 -1.34 -7.90
CA THR A 102 -2.24 -1.07 -7.32
C THR A 102 -1.22 -2.14 -7.69
N VAL A 103 -1.58 -3.41 -7.52
CA VAL A 103 -0.65 -4.53 -7.78
C VAL A 103 -0.32 -4.59 -9.26
N LEU A 104 -1.33 -4.58 -10.14
CA LEU A 104 -1.13 -4.64 -11.59
C LEU A 104 -0.31 -3.47 -12.14
N LEU A 105 -0.63 -2.24 -11.73
CA LEU A 105 0.11 -1.04 -12.14
C LEU A 105 1.53 -1.04 -11.58
N GLY A 106 1.71 -1.49 -10.33
CA GLY A 106 3.02 -1.63 -9.71
C GLY A 106 3.92 -2.64 -10.43
N LEU A 107 3.38 -3.81 -10.79
CA LEU A 107 4.09 -4.82 -11.57
C LEU A 107 4.41 -4.32 -12.99
N THR A 108 3.47 -3.60 -13.61
CA THR A 108 3.68 -2.98 -14.92
C THR A 108 4.80 -1.95 -14.88
N ALA A 109 4.86 -1.10 -13.85
CA ALA A 109 5.97 -0.17 -13.64
C ALA A 109 7.31 -0.92 -13.52
N LEU A 110 7.37 -1.95 -12.68
CA LEU A 110 8.57 -2.78 -12.51
C LEU A 110 8.96 -3.58 -13.76
N LYS A 111 8.11 -3.66 -14.80
CA LYS A 111 8.46 -4.24 -16.10
C LYS A 111 9.27 -3.27 -16.97
N TYR A 112 8.91 -1.99 -16.93
CA TYR A 112 9.39 -1.01 -17.90
C TYR A 112 10.49 -0.08 -17.36
N ILE A 113 10.51 0.21 -16.06
CA ILE A 113 11.46 1.17 -15.48
C ILE A 113 12.31 0.52 -14.39
N ALA A 114 13.37 1.22 -13.97
CA ALA A 114 14.24 0.83 -12.88
C ALA A 114 13.49 0.68 -11.54
N VAL A 115 13.98 -0.20 -10.67
CA VAL A 115 13.34 -0.47 -9.38
C VAL A 115 13.50 0.73 -8.45
N SER A 116 14.69 1.33 -8.42
CA SER A 116 14.96 2.52 -7.62
C SER A 116 14.07 3.70 -8.03
N PHE A 117 13.88 3.90 -9.33
CA PHE A 117 13.02 4.94 -9.87
C PHE A 117 11.55 4.69 -9.51
N THR A 118 11.06 3.44 -9.64
CA THR A 118 9.70 3.07 -9.22
C THR A 118 9.48 3.35 -7.73
N GLN A 119 10.44 3.01 -6.86
CA GLN A 119 10.32 3.28 -5.42
C GLN A 119 10.41 4.77 -5.11
N THR A 120 11.18 5.53 -5.88
CA THR A 120 11.26 7.00 -5.77
C THR A 120 9.90 7.63 -6.11
N ILE A 121 9.25 7.20 -7.20
CA ILE A 121 7.88 7.62 -7.54
C ILE A 121 6.89 7.22 -6.44
N LYS A 122 6.97 6.00 -5.89
CA LYS A 122 6.09 5.58 -4.78
C LYS A 122 6.35 6.36 -3.48
N SER A 123 7.54 6.93 -3.32
CA SER A 123 7.87 7.78 -2.17
C SER A 123 7.16 9.14 -2.24
N SER A 124 6.81 9.61 -3.44
CA SER A 124 6.04 10.83 -3.64
C SER A 124 4.54 10.70 -3.31
N ALA A 125 4.13 9.65 -2.58
CA ALA A 125 2.74 9.47 -2.13
C ALA A 125 2.14 10.71 -1.44
N PRO A 126 2.87 11.47 -0.61
CA PRO A 126 2.36 12.72 -0.02
C PRO A 126 1.87 13.74 -1.03
N PHE A 127 2.58 13.88 -2.16
CA PHE A 127 2.19 14.81 -3.23
C PHE A 127 0.81 14.44 -3.78
N PHE A 128 0.59 13.16 -4.09
CA PHE A 128 -0.69 12.67 -4.59
C PHE A 128 -1.79 12.73 -3.53
N THR A 129 -1.45 12.51 -2.27
CA THR A 129 -2.39 12.63 -1.16
C THR A 129 -2.92 14.06 -1.04
N VAL A 130 -2.04 15.07 -1.10
CA VAL A 130 -2.44 16.48 -1.09
C VAL A 130 -3.25 16.84 -2.34
N LEU A 131 -2.84 16.37 -3.51
CA LEU A 131 -3.56 16.62 -4.77
C LEU A 131 -4.99 16.06 -4.71
N LEU A 132 -5.15 14.82 -4.26
CA LEU A 132 -6.47 14.18 -4.07
C LEU A 132 -7.30 14.93 -3.03
N THR A 133 -6.68 15.35 -1.93
CA THR A 133 -7.36 16.13 -0.88
C THR A 133 -7.85 17.47 -1.43
N SER A 134 -6.99 18.19 -2.15
CA SER A 134 -7.35 19.48 -2.75
C SER A 134 -8.42 19.34 -3.83
N PHE A 135 -8.35 18.30 -4.67
CA PHE A 135 -9.29 18.10 -5.78
C PHE A 135 -10.66 17.61 -5.31
N LEU A 136 -10.70 16.68 -4.36
CA LEU A 136 -11.95 16.09 -3.87
C LEU A 136 -12.66 17.00 -2.86
N LEU A 137 -11.92 17.74 -2.02
CA LEU A 137 -12.50 18.51 -0.92
C LEU A 137 -12.49 20.02 -1.15
N GLY A 138 -11.73 20.51 -2.13
CA GLY A 138 -11.55 21.94 -2.35
C GLY A 138 -10.81 22.69 -1.23
N GLN A 139 -10.30 21.99 -0.21
CA GLN A 139 -9.54 22.61 0.88
C GLN A 139 -8.10 22.91 0.43
N SER A 140 -7.73 24.19 0.50
CA SER A 140 -6.34 24.60 0.30
C SER A 140 -5.50 24.24 1.51
N THR A 141 -4.44 23.48 1.30
CA THR A 141 -3.47 23.12 2.35
C THR A 141 -2.63 24.32 2.77
N THR A 142 -2.10 24.29 4.00
CA THR A 142 -1.25 25.36 4.52
C THR A 142 -0.02 25.57 3.62
N TRP A 143 0.41 26.83 3.46
CA TRP A 143 1.58 27.21 2.65
C TRP A 143 2.84 26.36 2.92
N LYS A 144 3.05 25.96 4.18
CA LYS A 144 4.15 25.08 4.62
C LYS A 144 4.11 23.70 3.94
N VAL A 145 2.93 23.12 3.79
CA VAL A 145 2.74 21.84 3.10
C VAL A 145 3.01 22.00 1.61
N ASN A 146 2.45 23.03 0.97
CA ASN A 146 2.71 23.29 -0.46
C ASN A 146 4.19 23.54 -0.78
N CYS A 147 4.94 24.21 0.10
CA CYS A 147 6.38 24.37 -0.06
C CYS A 147 7.13 23.03 -0.06
N SER A 148 6.66 22.03 0.69
CA SER A 148 7.27 20.69 0.72
C SER A 148 6.97 19.84 -0.53
N LEU A 149 5.97 20.23 -1.33
CA LEU A 149 5.66 19.55 -2.60
C LEU A 149 6.62 19.94 -3.72
N ILE A 150 7.10 21.19 -3.73
CA ILE A 150 8.06 21.70 -4.71
C ILE A 150 9.29 20.78 -4.83
N PRO A 151 10.00 20.42 -3.73
CA PRO A 151 11.12 19.51 -3.83
C PRO A 151 10.72 18.12 -4.32
N ILE A 152 9.56 17.60 -3.92
CA ILE A 152 9.11 16.28 -4.40
C ILE A 152 8.97 16.29 -5.94
N VAL A 153 8.32 17.31 -6.50
CA VAL A 153 8.12 17.43 -7.96
C VAL A 153 9.44 17.66 -8.69
N MET A 154 10.28 18.57 -8.19
CA MET A 154 11.60 18.83 -8.77
C MET A 154 12.49 17.58 -8.78
N GLY A 155 12.46 16.81 -7.69
CA GLY A 155 13.21 15.56 -7.60
C GLY A 155 12.75 14.51 -8.62
N LEU A 156 11.42 14.36 -8.81
CA LEU A 156 10.87 13.48 -9.85
C LEU A 156 11.26 13.93 -11.26
N ILE A 157 11.29 15.23 -11.53
CA ILE A 157 11.74 15.78 -12.82
C ILE A 157 13.22 15.43 -13.04
N PHE A 158 14.08 15.66 -12.05
CA PHE A 158 15.51 15.36 -12.15
C PHE A 158 15.78 13.87 -12.38
N CYS A 159 15.08 12.99 -11.66
CA CYS A 159 15.16 11.55 -11.90
C CYS A 159 14.68 11.18 -13.31
N SER A 160 13.56 11.75 -13.78
CA SER A 160 13.00 11.42 -15.10
C SER A 160 13.87 11.90 -16.26
N LEU A 161 14.55 13.04 -16.12
CA LEU A 161 15.43 13.59 -17.17
C LEU A 161 16.76 12.86 -17.29
N SER A 162 17.18 12.16 -16.23
CA SER A 162 18.52 11.57 -16.11
C SER A 162 18.56 10.05 -16.15
N ASP A 163 17.39 9.41 -16.08
CA ASP A 163 17.26 7.96 -16.17
C ASP A 163 17.33 7.51 -17.65
N SER A 164 18.33 6.71 -17.97
CA SER A 164 18.53 6.13 -19.31
C SER A 164 17.45 5.09 -19.65
N SER A 165 16.78 4.53 -18.64
CA SER A 165 15.73 3.52 -18.79
C SER A 165 14.32 4.12 -18.69
N PHE A 166 14.17 5.42 -18.96
CA PHE A 166 12.88 6.10 -18.85
C PHE A 166 11.89 5.60 -19.91
N HIS A 167 10.84 4.92 -19.45
CA HIS A 167 9.69 4.53 -20.27
C HIS A 167 8.42 5.18 -19.74
N VAL A 168 7.74 5.94 -20.60
CA VAL A 168 6.51 6.69 -20.26
C VAL A 168 5.42 5.77 -19.71
N ILE A 169 5.25 4.58 -20.29
CA ILE A 169 4.25 3.59 -19.81
C ILE A 169 4.54 3.17 -18.37
N GLY A 170 5.81 2.86 -18.05
CA GLY A 170 6.23 2.49 -16.70
C GLY A 170 6.11 3.65 -15.71
N PHE A 171 6.47 4.87 -16.14
CA PHE A 171 6.34 6.08 -15.35
C PHE A 171 4.88 6.38 -15.00
N VAL A 172 3.98 6.41 -15.99
CA VAL A 172 2.53 6.64 -15.78
C VAL A 172 1.92 5.53 -14.93
N ALA A 173 2.29 4.26 -15.16
CA ALA A 173 1.84 3.16 -14.32
C ALA A 173 2.29 3.32 -12.86
N ALA A 174 3.53 3.78 -12.62
CA ALA A 174 4.03 4.05 -11.28
C ALA A 174 3.29 5.21 -10.59
N LEU A 175 3.02 6.31 -11.31
CA LEU A 175 2.23 7.43 -10.79
C LEU A 175 0.80 7.00 -10.45
N LEU A 176 0.13 6.29 -11.37
CA LEU A 176 -1.24 5.79 -11.15
C LEU A 176 -1.29 4.78 -10.00
N SER A 177 -0.32 3.86 -9.91
CA SER A 177 -0.20 2.94 -8.77
C SER A 177 -0.12 3.72 -7.46
N ASN A 178 0.63 4.82 -7.43
CA ASN A 178 0.77 5.65 -6.24
C ASN A 178 -0.53 6.40 -5.89
N CYS A 179 -1.25 6.93 -6.89
CA CYS A 179 -2.57 7.52 -6.69
C CYS A 179 -3.57 6.52 -6.08
N VAL A 180 -3.63 5.31 -6.65
CA VAL A 180 -4.52 4.25 -6.19
C VAL A 180 -4.12 3.76 -4.79
N ASP A 181 -2.81 3.67 -4.49
CA ASP A 181 -2.30 3.38 -3.15
C ASP A 181 -2.78 4.41 -2.12
N CYS A 182 -2.78 5.70 -2.47
CA CYS A 182 -3.31 6.77 -1.61
C CYS A 182 -4.81 6.57 -1.32
N ILE A 183 -5.60 6.28 -2.37
CA ILE A 183 -7.03 5.98 -2.23
C ILE A 183 -7.25 4.73 -1.36
N GLN A 184 -6.47 3.68 -1.58
CA GLN A 184 -6.53 2.42 -0.82
C GLN A 184 -6.28 2.67 0.67
N ASN A 185 -5.28 3.48 1.02
CA ASN A 185 -4.96 3.83 2.40
C ASN A 185 -6.09 4.62 3.07
N VAL A 186 -6.69 5.58 2.34
CA VAL A 186 -7.84 6.37 2.81
C VAL A 186 -9.05 5.47 3.10
N VAL A 187 -9.42 4.60 2.14
CA VAL A 187 -10.57 3.68 2.30
C VAL A 187 -10.30 2.65 3.42
N THR A 188 -9.07 2.15 3.53
CA THR A 188 -8.64 1.26 4.61
C THR A 188 -8.85 1.91 5.97
N LYS A 189 -8.41 3.16 6.15
CA LYS A 189 -8.56 3.87 7.44
C LYS A 189 -10.03 4.10 7.79
N ARG A 190 -10.86 4.43 6.79
CA ARG A 190 -12.31 4.56 6.95
C ARG A 190 -12.96 3.26 7.45
N LEU A 191 -12.50 2.11 6.94
CA LEU A 191 -13.00 0.81 7.38
C LEU A 191 -12.52 0.45 8.79
N PHE A 192 -11.29 0.79 9.17
CA PHE A 192 -10.84 0.60 10.55
C PHE A 192 -11.69 1.35 11.58
N ASN A 193 -12.17 2.56 11.25
CA ASN A 193 -13.05 3.33 12.15
C ASN A 193 -14.44 2.71 12.33
N ARG A 194 -14.86 1.77 11.48
CA ARG A 194 -16.13 1.01 11.62
C ARG A 194 -15.98 -0.26 12.46
N SER A 195 -14.92 -0.37 13.26
CA SER A 195 -14.63 -1.50 14.16
C SER A 195 -14.38 -2.85 13.46
N TYR A 196 -13.96 -2.85 12.20
CA TYR A 196 -13.48 -4.08 11.56
C TYR A 196 -12.11 -4.49 12.11
N SER A 197 -11.92 -5.78 12.41
CA SER A 197 -10.62 -6.34 12.77
C SER A 197 -9.65 -6.30 11.56
N THR A 198 -8.35 -6.18 11.82
CA THR A 198 -7.29 -6.18 10.79
C THR A 198 -7.33 -7.42 9.91
N SER A 199 -7.49 -8.58 10.55
CA SER A 199 -7.48 -9.88 9.87
C SER A 199 -8.74 -10.07 9.01
N GLN A 200 -9.90 -9.63 9.50
CA GLN A 200 -11.16 -9.67 8.77
C GLN A 200 -11.12 -8.78 7.53
N LEU A 201 -10.64 -7.55 7.69
CA LEU A 201 -10.49 -6.60 6.59
C LEU A 201 -9.57 -7.16 5.51
N GLN A 202 -8.42 -7.71 5.89
CA GLN A 202 -7.47 -8.31 4.96
C GLN A 202 -8.05 -9.53 4.24
N PHE A 203 -8.74 -10.42 4.96
CA PHE A 203 -9.32 -11.62 4.37
C PHE A 203 -10.44 -11.28 3.36
N TYR A 204 -11.43 -10.48 3.76
CA TYR A 204 -12.57 -10.15 2.89
C TYR A 204 -12.15 -9.34 1.67
N THR A 205 -11.23 -8.39 1.84
CA THR A 205 -10.71 -7.60 0.70
C THR A 205 -9.91 -8.48 -0.25
N SER A 206 -9.09 -9.40 0.26
CA SER A 206 -8.33 -10.34 -0.58
C SER A 206 -9.26 -11.31 -1.32
N LEU A 207 -10.34 -11.78 -0.66
CA LEU A 207 -11.32 -12.68 -1.28
C LEU A 207 -12.01 -12.02 -2.47
N ILE A 208 -12.51 -10.79 -2.29
CA ILE A 208 -13.14 -10.01 -3.36
C ILE A 208 -12.12 -9.68 -4.45
N ALA A 209 -10.88 -9.34 -4.08
CA ALA A 209 -9.80 -9.03 -5.02
C ALA A 209 -9.46 -10.22 -5.93
N VAL A 210 -9.38 -11.44 -5.40
CA VAL A 210 -9.14 -12.66 -6.19
C VAL A 210 -10.28 -12.89 -7.19
N VAL A 211 -11.53 -12.74 -6.75
CA VAL A 211 -12.69 -12.90 -7.64
C VAL A 211 -12.64 -11.88 -8.77
N MET A 212 -12.38 -10.60 -8.47
CA MET A 212 -12.25 -9.56 -9.50
C MET A 212 -11.08 -9.80 -10.44
N GLN A 213 -9.93 -10.23 -9.92
CA GLN A 213 -8.76 -10.56 -10.74
C GLN A 213 -9.05 -11.75 -11.67
N LEU A 214 -9.75 -12.77 -11.18
CA LEU A 214 -10.15 -13.91 -12.00
C LEU A 214 -11.13 -13.50 -13.10
N MET A 215 -12.12 -12.67 -12.78
CA MET A 215 -13.05 -12.11 -13.77
C MET A 215 -12.31 -11.31 -14.85
N TYR A 216 -11.32 -10.51 -14.47
CA TYR A 216 -10.50 -9.76 -15.41
C TYR A 216 -9.66 -10.67 -16.31
N ILE A 217 -9.06 -11.74 -15.77
CA ILE A 217 -8.30 -12.72 -16.57
C ILE A 217 -9.22 -13.43 -17.56
N VAL A 218 -10.39 -13.89 -17.11
CA VAL A 218 -11.38 -14.53 -17.97
C VAL A 218 -11.83 -13.58 -19.07
N TYR A 219 -12.15 -12.32 -18.74
CA TYR A 219 -12.52 -11.31 -19.73
C TYR A 219 -11.44 -11.10 -20.80
N ASN A 220 -10.16 -10.96 -20.41
CA ASN A 220 -9.06 -10.84 -21.36
C ASN A 220 -8.91 -12.09 -22.23
N TRP A 221 -9.08 -13.27 -21.66
CA TRP A 221 -9.02 -14.54 -22.40
C TRP A 221 -10.14 -14.67 -23.44
N LEU A 222 -11.35 -14.19 -23.13
CA LEU A 222 -12.45 -14.14 -24.11
C LEU A 222 -12.23 -13.06 -25.19
N ALA A 223 -11.74 -11.87 -24.80
CA ALA A 223 -11.54 -10.74 -25.71
C ALA A 223 -10.33 -10.92 -26.65
N SER A 224 -9.30 -11.63 -26.19
CA SER A 224 -8.12 -11.99 -26.96
C SER A 224 -7.75 -13.43 -26.59
N PRO A 225 -8.33 -14.42 -27.30
CA PRO A 225 -7.95 -15.80 -27.12
C PRO A 225 -6.43 -15.90 -27.29
N PRO A 226 -5.71 -16.53 -26.34
CA PRO A 226 -4.27 -16.66 -26.46
C PRO A 226 -3.98 -17.37 -27.79
N ALA A 227 -3.35 -16.64 -28.72
CA ALA A 227 -2.99 -17.16 -30.02
C ALA A 227 -1.91 -18.23 -29.82
N THR A 228 -2.35 -19.45 -29.51
CA THR A 228 -1.54 -20.59 -29.07
C THR A 228 -0.68 -20.32 -27.83
N VAL A 229 -0.64 -21.31 -26.96
CA VAL A 229 0.19 -21.39 -25.75
C VAL A 229 1.67 -21.46 -26.14
N ARG A 230 2.25 -20.38 -26.69
CA ARG A 230 3.67 -20.31 -27.10
C ARG A 230 4.49 -19.30 -26.30
N GLU A 231 3.88 -18.43 -25.49
CA GLU A 231 4.63 -17.53 -24.58
C GLU A 231 4.95 -18.15 -23.21
N PHE A 232 4.32 -19.29 -22.84
CA PHE A 232 4.69 -20.04 -21.63
C PHE A 232 5.98 -20.87 -21.79
N SER A 233 6.56 -20.92 -22.99
CA SER A 233 7.62 -21.86 -23.37
C SER A 233 8.92 -21.19 -23.82
N GLU A 234 9.28 -20.05 -23.23
CA GLU A 234 10.61 -19.42 -23.38
C GLU A 234 11.29 -19.25 -21.99
N THR A 235 10.92 -20.06 -21.00
CA THR A 235 11.65 -20.13 -19.73
C THR A 235 12.40 -21.45 -19.68
N ASP A 236 13.72 -21.37 -19.82
CA ASP A 236 14.69 -22.46 -19.76
C ASP A 236 14.83 -23.09 -18.34
N ARG A 237 13.83 -22.87 -17.47
CA ARG A 237 13.80 -23.34 -16.08
C ARG A 237 12.57 -24.19 -15.81
N SER A 238 12.76 -25.19 -14.96
CA SER A 238 11.69 -26.10 -14.53
C SER A 238 10.44 -25.34 -14.08
N ALA A 239 9.28 -25.74 -14.58
CA ALA A 239 7.98 -25.16 -14.19
C ALA A 239 7.75 -25.23 -12.67
N ALA A 240 8.32 -26.24 -11.99
CA ALA A 240 8.28 -26.35 -10.54
C ALA A 240 9.05 -25.22 -9.83
N PHE A 241 10.16 -24.76 -10.41
CA PHE A 241 10.91 -23.62 -9.88
C PHE A 241 10.11 -22.32 -10.00
N VAL A 242 9.49 -22.08 -11.16
CA VAL A 242 8.63 -20.90 -11.37
C VAL A 242 7.46 -20.90 -10.39
N PHE A 243 6.79 -22.05 -10.24
CA PHE A 243 5.70 -22.22 -9.28
C PHE A 243 6.14 -21.94 -7.83
N LEU A 244 7.30 -22.46 -7.41
CA LEU A 244 7.83 -22.22 -6.07
C LEU A 244 8.13 -20.74 -5.84
N VAL A 245 8.74 -20.06 -6.81
CA VAL A 245 9.01 -18.61 -6.75
C VAL A 245 7.71 -17.81 -6.64
N LEU A 246 6.65 -18.19 -7.37
CA LEU A 246 5.33 -17.55 -7.27
C LEU A 246 4.69 -17.74 -5.89
N ILE A 247 4.77 -18.93 -5.31
CA ILE A 247 4.29 -19.22 -3.96
C ILE A 247 5.07 -18.40 -2.92
N LEU A 248 6.39 -18.33 -3.07
CA LEU A 248 7.26 -17.55 -2.18
C LEU A 248 6.92 -16.06 -2.25
N ASP A 249 6.79 -15.51 -3.46
CA ASP A 249 6.40 -14.13 -3.69
C ASP A 249 5.03 -13.82 -3.08
N GLY A 250 4.03 -14.66 -3.36
CA GLY A 250 2.68 -14.49 -2.82
C GLY A 250 2.62 -14.60 -1.29
N THR A 251 3.44 -15.47 -0.70
CA THR A 251 3.58 -15.58 0.76
C THR A 251 4.21 -14.30 1.34
N CYS A 252 5.28 -13.81 0.73
CA CYS A 252 5.92 -12.56 1.16
C CYS A 252 4.96 -11.37 1.03
N PHE A 253 4.18 -11.30 -0.04
CA PHE A 253 3.17 -10.27 -0.26
C PHE A 253 2.04 -10.30 0.79
N TYR A 254 1.58 -11.50 1.17
CA TYR A 254 0.61 -11.68 2.25
C TYR A 254 1.18 -11.20 3.59
N ILE A 255 2.38 -11.66 3.96
CA ILE A 255 3.03 -11.31 5.23
C ILE A 255 3.30 -9.80 5.28
N GLN A 256 3.77 -9.21 4.18
CA GLN A 256 3.95 -7.77 4.05
C GLN A 256 2.64 -7.01 4.29
N SER A 257 1.54 -7.48 3.70
CA SER A 257 0.21 -6.88 3.89
C SER A 257 -0.27 -7.01 5.33
N ALA A 258 -0.07 -8.18 5.96
CA ALA A 258 -0.47 -8.43 7.34
C ALA A 258 0.26 -7.51 8.33
N PHE A 259 1.58 -7.36 8.18
CA PHE A 259 2.34 -6.42 9.00
C PHE A 259 1.94 -4.96 8.75
N ALA A 260 1.64 -4.58 7.50
CA ALA A 260 1.17 -3.23 7.20
C ALA A 260 -0.15 -2.89 7.92
N TYR A 261 -1.15 -3.78 7.84
CA TYR A 261 -2.43 -3.59 8.52
C TYR A 261 -2.28 -3.64 10.05
N ALA A 262 -1.43 -4.52 10.58
CA ALA A 262 -1.15 -4.58 12.02
C ALA A 262 -0.46 -3.30 12.53
N LEU A 263 0.52 -2.76 11.81
CA LEU A 263 1.13 -1.48 12.18
C LEU A 263 0.11 -0.35 12.13
N MET A 264 -0.71 -0.29 11.07
CA MET A 264 -1.73 0.75 10.91
C MET A 264 -2.79 0.77 12.02
N SER A 265 -3.02 -0.36 12.69
CA SER A 265 -3.92 -0.46 13.86
C SER A 265 -3.23 -0.20 15.20
N MET A 266 -1.93 -0.47 15.32
CA MET A 266 -1.17 -0.35 16.58
C MET A 266 -0.50 1.01 16.79
N VAL A 267 -0.17 1.74 15.72
CA VAL A 267 0.56 3.00 15.82
C VAL A 267 -0.29 4.20 15.42
N SER A 268 0.09 5.38 15.93
CA SER A 268 -0.51 6.62 15.48
C SER A 268 -0.27 6.82 13.97
N PRO A 269 -1.15 7.53 13.26
CA PRO A 269 -0.95 7.71 11.84
C PRO A 269 0.28 8.52 11.46
N VAL A 270 0.70 9.43 12.34
CA VAL A 270 1.95 10.19 12.19
C VAL A 270 3.14 9.24 12.24
N THR A 271 3.15 8.32 13.21
CA THR A 271 4.18 7.30 13.35
C THR A 271 4.20 6.36 12.14
N HIS A 272 3.02 5.94 11.66
CA HIS A 272 2.88 5.11 10.48
C HIS A 272 3.47 5.77 9.23
N SER A 273 3.22 7.08 9.04
CA SER A 273 3.78 7.84 7.92
C SER A 273 5.31 7.90 7.94
N VAL A 274 5.91 8.13 9.13
CA VAL A 274 7.38 8.16 9.29
C VAL A 274 7.99 6.78 9.04
N ILE A 275 7.41 5.72 9.60
CA ILE A 275 7.86 4.33 9.36
C ILE A 275 7.78 4.01 7.87
N ASN A 276 6.70 4.40 7.19
CA ASN A 276 6.58 4.17 5.76
C ASN A 276 7.62 4.97 4.95
N CYS A 277 7.94 6.20 5.35
CA CYS A 277 9.00 6.99 4.73
C CYS A 277 10.37 6.30 4.81
N VAL A 278 10.74 5.80 6.01
CA VAL A 278 12.01 5.08 6.21
C VAL A 278 12.03 3.79 5.39
N LYS A 279 10.93 3.03 5.37
CA LYS A 279 10.79 1.84 4.53
C LYS A 279 11.09 2.14 3.07
N ARG A 280 10.49 3.22 2.54
CA ARG A 280 10.65 3.62 1.14
C ARG A 280 12.08 4.03 0.82
N ALA A 281 12.71 4.85 1.68
CA ALA A 281 14.11 5.21 1.52
C ALA A 281 15.01 3.96 1.51
N MET A 282 14.83 3.03 2.46
CA MET A 282 15.58 1.77 2.48
C MET A 282 15.39 0.94 1.21
N LEU A 283 14.16 0.81 0.70
CA LEU A 283 13.89 0.07 -0.54
C LEU A 283 14.58 0.70 -1.76
N VAL A 284 14.69 2.04 -1.83
CA VAL A 284 15.44 2.72 -2.89
C VAL A 284 16.92 2.35 -2.82
N PHE A 285 17.59 2.57 -1.68
CA PHE A 285 19.02 2.28 -1.53
C PHE A 285 19.35 0.79 -1.76
N LEU A 286 18.56 -0.11 -1.18
CA LEU A 286 18.78 -1.55 -1.32
C LEU A 286 18.49 -2.04 -2.74
N SER A 287 17.58 -1.39 -3.47
CA SER A 287 17.35 -1.72 -4.88
C SER A 287 18.54 -1.34 -5.77
N ILE A 288 19.13 -0.15 -5.57
CA ILE A 288 20.33 0.28 -6.31
C ILE A 288 21.49 -0.68 -6.04
N TYR A 289 21.72 -1.00 -4.76
CA TYR A 289 22.78 -1.91 -4.35
C TYR A 289 22.60 -3.32 -4.91
N HIS A 290 21.39 -3.88 -4.86
CA HIS A 290 21.13 -5.25 -5.32
C HIS A 290 21.12 -5.40 -6.84
N TYR A 291 20.53 -4.43 -7.55
CA TYR A 291 20.39 -4.49 -9.01
C TYR A 291 21.57 -3.87 -9.76
N GLY A 292 22.47 -3.16 -9.06
CA GLY A 292 23.60 -2.49 -9.68
C GLY A 292 23.17 -1.49 -10.75
N GLU A 293 22.09 -0.74 -10.48
CA GLU A 293 21.55 0.22 -11.45
C GLU A 293 22.53 1.39 -11.64
N ASP A 294 22.80 1.76 -12.89
CA ASP A 294 23.69 2.88 -13.23
C ASP A 294 22.97 4.22 -12.97
N VAL A 295 23.11 4.73 -11.74
CA VAL A 295 22.48 5.98 -11.31
C VAL A 295 23.44 7.16 -11.54
N THR A 296 23.08 8.05 -12.47
CA THR A 296 23.83 9.29 -12.72
C THR A 296 23.80 10.23 -11.51
N SER A 297 24.76 11.15 -11.41
CA SER A 297 24.81 12.13 -10.30
C SER A 297 23.56 13.00 -10.23
N LEU A 298 22.93 13.31 -11.38
CA LEU A 298 21.68 14.05 -11.43
C LEU A 298 20.52 13.23 -10.87
N ASN A 299 20.45 11.93 -11.19
CA ASN A 299 19.43 11.04 -10.64
C ASN A 299 19.56 10.88 -9.12
N TRP A 300 20.80 10.75 -8.61
CA TRP A 300 21.09 10.77 -7.17
C TRP A 300 20.58 12.05 -6.49
N SER A 301 20.85 13.20 -7.10
CA SER A 301 20.37 14.48 -6.57
C SER A 301 18.84 14.52 -6.51
N GLY A 302 18.15 14.00 -7.54
CA GLY A 302 16.69 13.91 -7.59
C GLY A 302 16.11 13.02 -6.50
N MET A 303 16.68 11.83 -6.26
CA MET A 303 16.25 10.90 -5.21
C MET A 303 16.38 11.54 -3.82
N VAL A 304 17.51 12.19 -3.54
CA VAL A 304 17.73 12.91 -2.27
C VAL A 304 16.69 14.03 -2.10
N LEU A 305 16.40 14.76 -3.17
CA LEU A 305 15.44 15.87 -3.18
C LEU A 305 14.01 15.38 -2.89
N VAL A 306 13.61 14.21 -3.43
CA VAL A 306 12.33 13.55 -3.08
C VAL A 306 12.31 13.14 -1.61
N ILE A 307 13.36 12.49 -1.09
CA ILE A 307 13.41 12.04 0.30
C ILE A 307 13.32 13.23 1.27
N VAL A 308 14.08 14.30 1.01
CA VAL A 308 14.04 15.54 1.79
C VAL A 308 12.66 16.19 1.72
N GLY A 309 12.04 16.22 0.54
CA GLY A 309 10.68 16.74 0.35
C GLY A 309 9.64 15.98 1.15
N VAL A 310 9.70 14.64 1.14
CA VAL A 310 8.79 13.78 1.93
C VAL A 310 9.01 13.96 3.43
N TYR A 311 10.25 14.10 3.87
CA TYR A 311 10.55 14.40 5.27
C TYR A 311 10.00 15.78 5.68
N GLY A 312 10.20 16.79 4.84
CA GLY A 312 9.66 18.13 5.02
C GLY A 312 8.13 18.14 5.07
N PHE A 313 7.47 17.35 4.21
CA PHE A 313 6.03 17.15 4.24
C PHE A 313 5.57 16.56 5.57
N ASN A 314 6.19 15.46 6.01
CA ASN A 314 5.85 14.81 7.28
C ASN A 314 6.03 15.76 8.46
N ALA A 315 7.09 16.57 8.48
CA ALA A 315 7.33 17.57 9.51
C ALA A 315 6.27 18.69 9.47
N ALA A 316 5.94 19.21 8.29
CA ALA A 316 4.92 20.25 8.11
C ALA A 316 3.53 19.76 8.55
N SER A 317 3.12 18.56 8.15
CA SER A 317 1.86 17.95 8.55
C SER A 317 1.78 17.67 10.05
N ARG A 318 2.91 17.36 10.70
CA ARG A 318 2.96 17.24 12.18
C ARG A 318 2.69 18.57 12.87
N LEU A 319 3.40 19.62 12.45
CA LEU A 319 3.24 20.96 13.02
C LEU A 319 1.82 21.50 12.83
N GLU A 320 1.20 21.22 11.67
CA GLU A 320 -0.19 21.60 11.42
C GLU A 320 -1.16 20.93 12.41
N ARG A 321 -0.98 19.63 12.70
CA ARG A 321 -1.76 18.90 13.72
C ARG A 321 -1.57 19.47 15.12
N GLU A 322 -0.32 19.73 15.50
CA GLU A 322 0.02 20.29 16.82
C GLU A 322 -0.60 21.68 17.01
N ASN A 323 -0.56 22.53 15.98
CA ASN A 323 -1.19 23.86 15.99
C ASN A 323 -2.73 23.79 16.07
N LEU A 324 -3.35 22.83 15.38
CA LEU A 324 -4.81 22.61 15.46
C LEU A 324 -5.23 22.10 16.84
N SER A 325 -4.43 21.21 17.44
CA SER A 325 -4.65 20.73 18.81
C SER A 325 -4.49 21.86 19.84
N ALA A 326 -3.45 22.70 19.70
CA ALA A 326 -3.20 23.84 20.60
C ALA A 326 -4.30 24.91 20.56
N LYS A 327 -5.00 25.06 19.43
CA LYS A 327 -6.14 25.98 19.29
C LYS A 327 -7.46 25.46 19.89
N GLY A 328 -7.44 24.34 20.62
CA GLY A 328 -8.65 23.76 21.22
C GLY A 328 -9.63 23.15 20.21
N LEU A 329 -9.27 23.11 18.92
CA LEU A 329 -9.96 22.35 17.89
C LEU A 329 -9.52 20.88 18.02
N ILE A 330 -9.88 20.24 19.13
CA ILE A 330 -9.57 18.82 19.40
C ILE A 330 -10.16 17.94 18.29
N ALA A 331 -11.31 18.31 17.75
CA ALA A 331 -11.89 17.72 16.55
C ALA A 331 -10.94 17.82 15.33
N ALA A 332 -10.17 18.91 15.19
CA ALA A 332 -9.31 19.16 14.04
C ALA A 332 -7.89 18.55 14.09
N SER A 333 -7.44 18.10 15.25
CA SER A 333 -6.15 17.38 15.36
C SER A 333 -6.20 15.99 14.74
N ALA A 334 -7.39 15.38 14.69
CA ALA A 334 -7.68 14.22 13.85
C ALA A 334 -7.75 14.61 12.35
N ILE A 335 -8.24 15.82 12.04
CA ILE A 335 -8.56 16.37 10.70
C ILE A 335 -7.36 16.58 9.77
N VAL A 336 -6.10 16.41 10.15
CA VAL A 336 -5.04 16.46 9.10
C VAL A 336 -4.88 15.12 8.37
N GLU A 337 -5.37 14.02 8.94
CA GLU A 337 -5.66 12.79 8.18
C GLU A 337 -7.16 12.64 7.95
N THR A 338 -7.94 13.16 8.89
CA THR A 338 -9.40 13.11 8.89
C THR A 338 -10.01 14.19 7.99
N SER A 339 -9.30 15.21 7.49
CA SER A 339 -9.85 16.16 6.50
C SER A 339 -10.05 15.44 5.19
N THR A 340 -9.00 14.76 4.68
CA THR A 340 -9.08 13.89 3.49
C THR A 340 -10.17 12.82 3.60
N ILE A 341 -10.49 12.37 4.82
CA ILE A 341 -11.48 11.32 5.11
C ILE A 341 -12.89 11.90 5.43
N ASP A 342 -13.01 13.08 6.02
CA ASP A 342 -14.26 13.73 6.47
C ASP A 342 -14.89 14.58 5.38
N ALA A 343 -14.12 15.20 4.49
CA ALA A 343 -14.74 15.90 3.37
C ALA A 343 -15.04 14.97 2.17
N LEU A 344 -14.62 13.69 2.24
CA LEU A 344 -15.32 12.57 1.56
C LEU A 344 -16.58 12.10 2.30
N PHE A 345 -16.76 12.47 3.56
CA PHE A 345 -17.91 12.15 4.41
C PHE A 345 -19.06 13.16 4.20
N GLU A 346 -18.77 14.46 4.00
CA GLU A 346 -19.80 15.47 3.69
C GLU A 346 -20.38 15.37 2.28
N ILE A 347 -19.60 14.93 1.27
CA ILE A 347 -20.09 14.81 -0.12
C ILE A 347 -21.16 13.70 -0.26
N ARG A 348 -21.33 12.80 0.73
CA ARG A 348 -22.42 11.80 0.74
C ARG A 348 -23.56 12.07 1.72
N ILE A 349 -23.45 13.04 2.64
CA ILE A 349 -24.55 13.43 3.56
C ILE A 349 -25.26 14.72 3.11
N GLY A 350 -24.68 15.51 2.18
CA GLY A 350 -25.36 16.65 1.54
C GLY A 350 -26.31 16.31 0.39
N GLY A 351 -26.54 15.02 0.09
CA GLY A 351 -27.26 14.56 -1.11
C GLY A 351 -28.60 13.88 -0.82
N LYS A 352 -29.61 14.70 -0.51
CA LYS A 352 -31.07 14.44 -0.49
C LYS A 352 -31.70 13.74 0.74
N ARG A 353 -32.42 14.57 1.50
CA ARG A 353 -33.81 14.31 1.91
C ARG A 353 -34.68 13.91 0.73
#